data_AF-A0A1M6RDI4-F1
#
_entry.id   AF-A0A1M6RDI4-F1
#
_cell.length_a   1.000
_cell.length_b   1.000
_cell.length_c   1.000
_cell.angle_alpha   90.00
_cell.angle_beta   90.00
_cell.angle_gamma   90.00
#
_symmetry.space_group_name_H-M   'P 1'
#
loop_
_entity.id
_entity.type
_entity.pdbx_description
1 polymer ?
#
loop_
_entity_poly.entity_id
_entity_poly.type
_entity_poly.pdbx_seq_one_letter_code
_entity_poly.pdbx_strand_id
1 'polypeptide(L)'
;MKQVDLYGRVRHAVLVDGLNGREAARVLGIDPRTVSKMLAFSVPPGYRRSQPVRRPKLDAFTELSIRSLRQKNWFQRSSGIRRNRYLKDCVMSMVMRAASRL
;
A
#
# COMPACT_ATOMS: atom_id res chain seq x y z
N MET A 1 24.37 -14.33 -4.90
CA MET A 1 24.03 -13.23 -5.84
C MET A 1 22.68 -12.65 -5.48
N LYS A 2 22.49 -11.33 -5.61
CA LYS A 2 21.16 -10.70 -5.47
C LYS A 2 20.30 -11.08 -6.68
N GLN A 3 19.00 -11.28 -6.48
CA GLN A 3 18.07 -11.75 -7.52
C GLN A 3 17.99 -10.81 -8.74
N VAL A 4 18.14 -9.50 -8.50
CA VAL A 4 18.18 -8.46 -9.55
C VAL A 4 19.40 -8.62 -10.46
N ASP A 5 20.51 -9.06 -9.89
CA ASP A 5 21.80 -9.20 -10.58
C ASP A 5 21.79 -10.39 -11.55
N LEU A 6 21.04 -11.44 -11.22
CA LEU A 6 20.79 -12.59 -12.11
C LEU A 6 19.98 -12.18 -13.35
N TYR A 7 19.00 -11.29 -13.17
CA TYR A 7 18.11 -10.84 -14.23
C TYR A 7 18.86 -10.10 -15.34
N GLY A 8 19.78 -9.21 -14.95
CA GLY A 8 20.64 -8.48 -15.89
C GLY A 8 21.56 -9.40 -16.68
N ARG A 9 22.19 -10.38 -16.00
CA ARG A 9 23.09 -11.36 -16.66
C ARG A 9 22.37 -12.25 -17.65
N VAL A 10 21.18 -12.77 -17.30
CA VAL A 10 20.38 -13.59 -18.22
C VAL A 10 20.02 -12.80 -19.48
N ARG A 11 19.64 -11.52 -19.33
CA ARG A 11 19.33 -10.68 -20.48
C ARG A 11 20.55 -10.37 -21.33
N HIS A 12 21.68 -10.05 -20.71
CA HIS A 12 22.92 -9.81 -21.44
C HIS A 12 23.31 -11.04 -22.26
N ALA A 13 23.33 -12.21 -21.62
CA ALA A 13 23.65 -13.48 -22.25
C ALA A 13 22.79 -13.80 -23.49
N VAL A 14 21.48 -13.53 -23.44
CA VAL A 14 20.57 -13.88 -24.53
C VAL A 14 20.46 -12.78 -25.58
N LEU A 15 20.37 -11.50 -25.17
CA LEU A 15 20.10 -10.39 -26.08
C LEU A 15 21.36 -9.76 -26.66
N VAL A 16 22.47 -9.76 -25.92
CA VAL A 16 23.75 -9.16 -26.34
C VAL A 16 24.67 -10.26 -26.87
N ASP A 17 24.88 -11.31 -26.08
CA ASP A 17 25.81 -12.40 -26.45
C ASP A 17 25.17 -13.41 -27.43
N GLY A 18 23.86 -13.31 -27.68
CA GLY A 18 23.14 -14.12 -28.67
C GLY A 18 22.95 -15.59 -28.29
N LEU A 19 23.17 -15.95 -27.02
CA LEU A 19 23.01 -17.32 -26.56
C LEU A 19 21.54 -17.75 -26.59
N ASN A 20 21.31 -19.01 -26.94
CA ASN A 20 19.97 -19.60 -26.85
C ASN A 20 19.53 -19.63 -25.37
N GLY A 21 18.26 -19.38 -25.07
CA GLY A 21 17.75 -19.37 -23.69
C GLY A 21 18.02 -20.67 -22.92
N ARG A 22 18.08 -21.83 -23.60
CA ARG A 22 18.48 -23.11 -22.98
C ARG A 22 19.97 -23.21 -22.70
N GLU A 23 20.79 -22.56 -23.50
CA GLU A 23 22.24 -22.53 -23.34
C GLU A 23 22.63 -21.55 -22.22
N ALA A 24 22.04 -20.36 -22.21
CA ALA A 24 22.15 -19.41 -21.10
C ALA A 24 21.72 -20.04 -19.76
N ALA A 25 20.67 -20.88 -19.77
CA ALA A 25 20.23 -21.63 -18.61
C ALA A 25 21.31 -22.62 -18.09
N ARG A 26 22.04 -23.32 -18.98
CA ARG A 26 23.14 -24.22 -18.58
C ARG A 26 24.32 -23.46 -18.00
N VAL A 27 24.73 -22.37 -18.66
CA VAL A 27 25.87 -21.53 -18.24
C VAL A 27 25.61 -20.89 -16.87
N LEU A 28 24.37 -20.45 -16.62
CA LEU A 28 23.99 -19.78 -15.37
C LEU A 28 23.40 -20.72 -14.31
N GLY A 29 23.23 -22.00 -14.62
CA GLY A 29 22.70 -23.02 -13.68
C GLY A 29 21.25 -22.78 -13.25
N ILE A 30 20.40 -22.27 -14.15
CA ILE A 30 18.99 -21.92 -13.87
C ILE A 30 18.05 -22.74 -14.75
N ASP A 31 16.82 -22.98 -14.27
CA ASP A 31 15.78 -23.63 -15.09
C ASP A 31 15.49 -22.78 -16.35
N PRO A 32 15.52 -23.37 -17.57
CA PRO A 32 15.12 -22.69 -18.81
C PRO A 32 13.76 -21.99 -18.71
N ARG A 33 12.80 -22.51 -17.94
CA ARG A 33 11.50 -21.85 -17.72
C ARG A 33 11.65 -20.53 -16.96
N THR A 34 12.62 -20.45 -16.05
CA THR A 34 12.97 -19.23 -15.35
C THR A 34 13.57 -18.22 -16.31
N VAL A 35 14.49 -18.65 -17.20
CA VAL A 35 15.04 -17.80 -18.27
C VAL A 35 13.93 -17.25 -19.16
N SER A 36 12.97 -18.08 -19.60
CA SER A 36 11.83 -17.62 -20.41
C SER A 36 11.00 -16.55 -19.69
N LYS A 37 10.74 -16.72 -18.38
CA LYS A 37 10.07 -15.69 -17.57
C LYS A 37 10.91 -14.41 -17.46
N MET A 38 12.23 -14.53 -17.31
CA MET A 38 13.13 -13.38 -17.20
C MET A 38 13.18 -12.55 -18.50
N LEU A 39 13.05 -13.21 -19.64
CA LEU A 39 12.99 -12.53 -20.94
C LEU A 39 11.63 -11.85 -21.16
N ALA A 40 10.53 -12.51 -20.77
CA ALA A 40 9.17 -12.01 -20.97
C ALA A 40 8.82 -10.75 -20.16
N PHE A 41 9.37 -10.58 -18.96
CA PHE A 41 9.05 -9.45 -18.08
C PHE A 41 10.22 -8.49 -17.94
N SER A 42 10.03 -7.18 -18.18
CA SER A 42 11.14 -6.21 -18.12
C SER A 42 11.78 -6.09 -16.72
N VAL A 43 10.96 -6.19 -15.68
CA VAL A 43 11.40 -6.21 -14.28
C VAL A 43 10.98 -7.57 -13.68
N PRO A 44 11.80 -8.20 -12.82
CA PRO A 44 11.38 -9.39 -12.10
C PRO A 44 10.00 -9.15 -11.49
N PRO A 45 8.99 -9.94 -11.90
CA PRO A 45 7.64 -9.71 -11.42
C PRO A 45 7.64 -9.93 -9.91
N GLY A 46 7.31 -8.88 -9.15
CA GLY A 46 7.03 -9.00 -7.74
C GLY A 46 5.84 -9.94 -7.50
N TYR A 47 5.59 -10.30 -6.24
CA TYR A 47 4.45 -11.13 -5.90
C TYR A 47 3.15 -10.51 -6.43
N ARG A 48 2.55 -11.14 -7.44
CA ARG A 48 1.24 -10.76 -7.99
C ARG A 48 0.27 -11.90 -7.71
N ARG A 49 -0.80 -11.59 -6.98
CA ARG A 49 -1.93 -12.51 -6.84
C ARG A 49 -2.78 -12.45 -8.10
N SER A 50 -3.12 -13.60 -8.65
CA SER A 50 -4.07 -13.73 -9.76
C SER A 50 -5.51 -13.55 -9.30
N GLN A 51 -5.81 -13.87 -8.05
CA GLN A 51 -7.15 -13.74 -7.46
C GLN A 51 -7.17 -12.68 -6.37
N PRO A 52 -8.28 -11.94 -6.22
CA PRO A 52 -8.46 -11.07 -5.08
C PRO A 52 -8.36 -11.87 -3.78
N VAL A 53 -7.93 -11.20 -2.72
CA VAL A 53 -7.84 -11.82 -1.39
C VAL A 53 -9.24 -12.26 -0.98
N ARG A 54 -9.50 -13.57 -0.90
CA ARG A 54 -10.75 -14.08 -0.33
C ARG A 54 -10.81 -13.64 1.14
N ARG A 55 -11.79 -12.79 1.49
CA ARG A 55 -12.07 -12.34 2.87
C ARG A 55 -13.40 -12.92 3.38
N PRO A 56 -13.53 -14.26 3.46
CA PRO A 56 -14.81 -14.92 3.75
C PRO A 56 -15.42 -14.52 5.10
N LYS A 57 -14.61 -14.01 6.04
CA LYS A 57 -15.06 -13.57 7.37
C LYS A 57 -15.53 -12.12 7.43
N LEU A 58 -15.05 -11.22 6.55
CA LEU A 58 -15.39 -9.80 6.60
C LEU A 58 -16.45 -9.41 5.57
N ASP A 59 -16.50 -10.04 4.39
CA ASP A 59 -17.43 -9.64 3.32
C ASP A 59 -18.90 -9.71 3.80
N ALA A 60 -19.26 -10.77 4.55
CA ALA A 60 -20.61 -10.93 5.11
C ALA A 60 -21.01 -9.84 6.12
N PHE A 61 -20.06 -9.19 6.79
CA PHE A 61 -20.32 -8.12 7.76
C PHE A 61 -20.05 -6.71 7.18
N THR A 62 -19.57 -6.62 5.94
CA THR A 62 -19.21 -5.35 5.31
C THR A 62 -20.46 -4.52 5.01
N GLU A 63 -21.53 -5.15 4.52
CA GLU A 63 -22.82 -4.48 4.29
C GLU A 63 -23.47 -3.97 5.58
N LEU A 64 -23.40 -4.75 6.65
CA LEU A 64 -23.88 -4.37 7.98
C LEU A 64 -23.11 -3.17 8.54
N SER A 65 -21.80 -3.17 8.34
CA SER A 65 -20.91 -2.08 8.77
C SER A 65 -21.20 -0.79 8.01
N ILE A 66 -21.29 -0.86 6.67
CA ILE A 66 -21.60 0.29 5.80
C ILE A 66 -23.01 0.83 6.10
N ARG A 67 -24.00 -0.05 6.29
CA ARG A 67 -25.38 0.33 6.65
C ARG A 67 -25.45 1.01 8.03
N SER A 68 -24.70 0.51 9.01
CA SER A 68 -24.64 1.10 10.34
C SER A 68 -23.96 2.48 10.34
N LEU A 69 -22.90 2.66 9.55
CA LEU A 69 -22.27 3.98 9.33
C LEU A 69 -23.24 4.96 8.65
N ARG A 70 -24.04 4.50 7.68
CA ARG A 70 -25.04 5.34 7.02
C ARG A 70 -26.19 5.76 7.93
N GLN A 71 -26.62 4.90 8.86
CA GLN A 71 -27.67 5.23 9.85
C GLN A 71 -27.16 6.11 10.99
N LYS A 72 -25.89 5.98 11.32
CA LYS A 72 -25.24 6.82 12.31
C LYS A 72 -24.87 8.16 11.65
N ASN A 73 -25.73 9.16 11.78
CA ASN A 73 -25.36 10.56 11.64
C ASN A 73 -24.41 10.97 12.79
N TRP A 74 -23.23 10.35 12.85
CA TRP A 74 -22.21 10.56 13.87
C TRP A 74 -21.69 12.01 13.85
N PHE A 75 -21.94 12.74 12.77
CA PHE A 75 -21.65 14.16 12.64
C PHE A 75 -22.56 15.04 13.52
N GLN A 76 -23.84 14.71 13.69
CA GLN A 76 -24.77 15.51 14.51
C GLN A 76 -24.76 15.19 16.01
N ARG A 77 -24.21 14.04 16.43
CA ARG A 77 -24.04 13.70 17.87
C ARG A 77 -22.69 14.13 18.45
N SER A 78 -21.83 14.79 17.67
CA SER A 78 -20.55 15.35 18.13
C SER A 78 -20.71 16.67 18.92
N SER A 79 -21.93 17.15 19.14
CA SER A 79 -22.23 18.27 20.06
C SER A 79 -22.05 17.92 21.55
N GLY A 80 -21.71 16.66 21.88
CA GLY A 80 -21.49 16.18 23.24
C GLY A 80 -20.04 15.80 23.60
N ILE A 81 -19.06 16.01 22.71
CA ILE A 81 -17.65 15.79 23.07
C ILE A 81 -17.18 17.01 23.86
N ARG A 82 -16.94 16.77 25.15
CA ARG A 82 -16.33 17.67 26.14
C ARG A 82 -15.44 18.71 25.47
N ARG A 83 -15.93 19.96 25.43
CA ARG A 83 -15.10 21.15 25.20
C ARG A 83 -13.94 21.04 26.17
N ASN A 84 -12.73 20.94 25.64
CA ASN A 84 -11.53 21.05 26.43
C ASN A 84 -11.60 22.36 27.23
N ARG A 85 -11.78 22.26 28.55
CA ARG A 85 -11.95 23.39 29.47
C ARG A 85 -10.76 24.37 29.37
N TYR A 86 -9.60 23.85 29.00
CA TYR A 86 -8.35 24.60 28.89
C TYR A 86 -8.25 25.58 27.71
N LEU A 87 -9.10 25.50 26.67
CA LEU A 87 -9.08 26.50 25.58
C LEU A 87 -10.04 27.68 25.79
N LYS A 88 -11.15 27.47 26.52
CA LYS A 88 -12.15 28.53 26.73
C LYS A 88 -11.72 29.54 27.79
N ASP A 89 -10.97 29.09 28.79
CA ASP A 89 -10.46 29.96 29.85
C ASP A 89 -9.36 30.90 29.32
N CYS A 90 -8.58 30.45 28.32
CA CYS A 90 -7.51 31.25 27.73
C CYS A 90 -8.07 32.41 26.89
N VAL A 91 -9.06 32.14 26.02
CA VAL A 91 -9.67 33.15 25.14
C VAL A 91 -10.53 34.16 25.92
N MET A 92 -11.24 33.73 26.96
CA MET A 92 -12.02 34.65 27.80
C MET A 92 -11.14 35.52 28.71
N SER A 93 -9.99 35.02 29.18
CA SER A 93 -9.04 35.85 29.93
C SER A 93 -8.39 36.96 29.08
N MET A 94 -8.17 36.71 27.78
CA MET A 94 -7.64 37.70 26.84
C MET A 94 -8.67 38.81 26.53
N VAL A 95 -9.94 38.45 26.33
CA VAL A 95 -11.01 39.42 26.03
C VAL A 95 -11.32 40.32 27.24
N MET A 96 -11.32 39.76 28.45
CA MET A 96 -11.59 40.54 29.67
C MET A 96 -10.43 41.48 30.07
N ARG A 97 -9.16 41.13 29.76
CA ARG A 97 -8.01 42.03 30.00
C ARG A 97 -7.89 43.17 28.99
N ALA A 98 -8.40 42.99 27.76
CA ALA A 98 -8.46 44.06 26.77
C ALA A 98 -9.57 45.08 27.06
N ALA A 99 -10.67 44.66 27.68
CA ALA A 99 -11.80 45.51 28.02
C ALA A 99 -11.60 46.38 29.28
N SER A 100 -10.49 46.22 30.01
CA SER A 100 -10.18 46.98 31.24
C SER A 100 -9.18 48.13 31.02
N ARG A 101 -8.84 48.47 29.77
CA ARG A 101 -7.91 49.56 29.39
C ARG A 101 -8.52 50.57 28.40
N LEU A 102 -9.84 50.58 28.27
CA LEU A 102 -10.65 51.65 27.68
C LEU A 102 -11.62 52.14 28.75
#